data_AF-A0A965LET4-F1
#
_entry.id   AF-A0A965LET4-F1
#
_cell.length_a   1.000
_cell.length_b   1.000
_cell.length_c   1.000
_cell.angle_alpha   90.00
_cell.angle_beta   90.00
_cell.angle_gamma   90.00
#
_symmetry.space_group_name_H-M   'P 1'
#
loop_
_entity.id
_entity.type
_entity.pdbx_description
1 polymer ?
#
loop_
_entity_poly.entity_id
_entity_poly.type
_entity_poly.pdbx_seq_one_letter_code
_entity_poly.pdbx_strand_id
1 'polypeptide(L)'
;MALGALLTASHAFADDIVLISGGPALRSHERFKSSSHDRYWANFIDSALARVMELRKELGPKDRLTWLVFRPGYDTRGAEDKQDYFRIIEERGVKHGLVPIYFDDKNQLFTLLRRDGSPERPKISRLEYYGHSNKKCWMLDYSNRIDGGAIEPLVVHVDDLDNISGSSFTPNATCVSYGCHSGEEFSQRWRMTVGRPMVGAVGKTDYSAGGMPKLSEGKAGSWVY
;
A
#
# COMPACT_ATOMS: atom_id res chain seq x y z
N MET A 1 14.31 -48.48 -1.39
CA MET A 1 13.32 -47.47 -1.01
C MET A 1 14.06 -46.23 -0.53
N ALA A 2 14.11 -45.17 -1.35
CA ALA A 2 14.75 -43.91 -0.98
C ALA A 2 13.66 -42.96 -0.46
N LEU A 3 13.69 -42.68 0.84
CA LEU A 3 12.81 -41.71 1.48
C LEU A 3 13.40 -40.31 1.21
N GLY A 4 12.80 -39.56 0.29
CA GLY A 4 13.17 -38.17 0.03
C GLY A 4 12.80 -37.30 1.22
N ALA A 5 13.80 -36.72 1.88
CA ALA A 5 13.59 -35.71 2.90
C ALA A 5 13.08 -34.42 2.23
N LEU A 6 11.82 -34.06 2.49
CA LEU A 6 11.37 -32.68 2.27
C LEU A 6 12.16 -31.79 3.23
N LEU A 7 13.07 -30.98 2.69
CA LEU A 7 13.63 -29.83 3.39
C LEU A 7 12.51 -28.81 3.57
N THR A 8 11.84 -28.84 4.72
CA THR A 8 11.10 -27.69 5.21
C THR A 8 12.13 -26.64 5.62
N ALA A 9 12.29 -25.59 4.82
CA ALA A 9 13.07 -24.43 5.22
C ALA A 9 12.41 -23.83 6.47
N SER A 10 12.95 -24.11 7.64
CA SER A 10 12.54 -23.49 8.89
C SER A 10 12.84 -22.00 8.81
N HIS A 11 11.81 -21.17 8.61
CA HIS A 11 11.93 -19.72 8.77
C HIS A 11 12.12 -19.44 10.27
N ALA A 12 13.37 -19.28 10.69
CA ALA A 12 13.73 -19.10 12.09
C ALA A 12 13.31 -17.73 12.64
N PHE A 13 13.02 -16.77 11.77
CA PHE A 13 12.63 -15.40 12.12
C PHE A 13 11.24 -15.06 11.58
N ALA A 14 10.51 -14.25 12.34
CA ALA A 14 9.25 -13.67 11.91
C ALA A 14 9.49 -12.80 10.67
N ASP A 15 8.59 -12.87 9.69
CA ASP A 15 8.55 -11.93 8.58
C ASP A 15 7.57 -10.78 8.89
N ASP A 16 7.81 -9.59 8.33
CA ASP A 16 6.85 -8.48 8.38
C ASP A 16 6.14 -8.31 7.04
N ILE A 17 4.81 -8.28 7.10
CA ILE A 17 3.92 -8.04 5.97
C ILE A 17 3.32 -6.65 6.17
N VAL A 18 3.73 -5.72 5.29
CA VAL A 18 3.38 -4.31 5.38
C VAL A 18 2.32 -3.97 4.35
N LEU A 19 1.14 -3.54 4.80
CA LEU A 19 0.08 -3.00 3.96
C LEU A 19 0.03 -1.49 4.14
N ILE A 20 0.01 -0.72 3.06
CA ILE A 20 0.01 0.75 3.09
C ILE A 20 -1.26 1.26 2.40
N SER A 21 -2.11 1.98 3.12
CA SER A 21 -3.29 2.63 2.58
C SER A 21 -3.05 4.14 2.43
N GLY A 22 -3.17 4.66 1.21
CA GLY A 22 -3.20 6.10 0.92
C GLY A 22 -4.50 6.77 1.36
N GLY A 23 -4.60 8.08 1.16
CA GLY A 23 -5.75 8.91 1.51
C GLY A 23 -6.75 9.09 0.35
N PRO A 24 -8.04 9.26 0.66
CA PRO A 24 -9.07 9.55 -0.33
C PRO A 24 -9.05 11.02 -0.77
N ALA A 25 -9.56 11.28 -1.97
CA ALA A 25 -9.82 12.63 -2.46
C ALA A 25 -11.04 13.29 -1.80
N LEU A 26 -11.06 14.63 -1.79
CA LEU A 26 -12.24 15.41 -1.39
C LEU A 26 -13.33 15.35 -2.47
N ARG A 27 -14.58 15.22 -2.05
CA ARG A 27 -15.76 15.29 -2.92
C ARG A 27 -15.88 16.65 -3.59
N SER A 28 -15.54 17.74 -2.91
CA SER A 28 -15.56 19.10 -3.48
C SER A 28 -14.68 19.26 -4.72
N HIS A 29 -13.55 18.57 -4.78
CA HIS A 29 -12.66 18.57 -5.95
C HIS A 29 -13.05 17.51 -7.00
N GLU A 30 -13.68 16.42 -6.60
CA GLU A 30 -14.00 15.32 -7.51
C GLU A 30 -15.44 15.35 -8.10
N ARG A 31 -16.40 16.06 -7.48
CA ARG A 31 -17.84 15.93 -7.78
C ARG A 31 -18.25 16.39 -9.19
N PHE A 32 -17.49 17.26 -9.83
CA PHE A 32 -17.80 17.78 -11.17
C PHE A 32 -17.02 17.11 -12.28
N LYS A 33 -16.15 16.14 -11.95
CA LYS A 33 -15.37 15.40 -12.93
C LYS A 33 -16.20 14.27 -13.55
N SER A 34 -16.05 14.08 -14.85
CA SER A 34 -16.65 12.96 -15.58
C SER A 34 -16.18 11.60 -15.03
N SER A 35 -14.90 11.52 -14.66
CA SER A 35 -14.27 10.37 -14.00
C SER A 35 -13.89 10.74 -12.57
N SER A 36 -14.89 10.89 -11.70
CA SER A 36 -14.72 11.20 -10.28
C SER A 36 -14.05 10.05 -9.52
N HIS A 37 -12.97 10.34 -8.81
CA HIS A 37 -12.29 9.42 -7.88
C HIS A 37 -12.99 9.39 -6.52
N ASP A 38 -12.73 8.34 -5.75
CA ASP A 38 -13.11 8.18 -4.34
C ASP A 38 -14.51 8.63 -3.98
N ARG A 39 -15.48 8.21 -4.80
CA ARG A 39 -16.90 8.27 -4.43
C ARG A 39 -17.12 7.55 -3.11
N TYR A 40 -16.42 6.43 -2.91
CA TYR A 40 -16.32 5.73 -1.65
C TYR A 40 -14.96 6.04 -0.98
N TRP A 41 -14.99 6.62 0.21
CA TRP A 41 -13.79 7.09 0.93
C TRP A 41 -12.88 5.94 1.39
N ALA A 42 -13.44 4.74 1.61
CA ALA A 42 -12.72 3.60 2.17
C ALA A 42 -12.20 2.62 1.13
N ASN A 43 -12.12 3.00 -0.16
CA ASN A 43 -11.56 2.15 -1.22
C ASN A 43 -10.24 1.48 -0.79
N PHE A 44 -9.27 2.27 -0.34
CA PHE A 44 -7.93 1.78 0.02
C PHE A 44 -7.87 1.06 1.37
N ILE A 45 -8.78 1.40 2.29
CA ILE A 45 -8.93 0.73 3.59
C ILE A 45 -9.49 -0.66 3.38
N ASP A 46 -10.61 -0.78 2.67
CA ASP A 46 -11.30 -2.05 2.50
C ASP A 46 -10.53 -3.01 1.58
N SER A 47 -9.78 -2.51 0.60
CA SER A 47 -8.85 -3.35 -0.18
C SER A 47 -7.75 -3.95 0.69
N ALA A 48 -7.11 -3.14 1.55
CA ALA A 48 -6.10 -3.63 2.47
C ALA A 48 -6.68 -4.67 3.44
N LEU A 49 -7.87 -4.41 4.01
CA LEU A 49 -8.53 -5.35 4.92
C LEU A 49 -9.00 -6.64 4.23
N ALA A 50 -9.47 -6.55 2.98
CA ALA A 50 -9.78 -7.74 2.18
C ALA A 50 -8.54 -8.60 1.97
N ARG A 51 -7.38 -7.97 1.70
CA ARG A 51 -6.11 -8.67 1.54
C ARG A 51 -5.69 -9.42 2.79
N VAL A 52 -5.90 -8.85 3.97
CA VAL A 52 -5.56 -9.49 5.26
C VAL A 52 -6.21 -10.86 5.40
N MET A 53 -7.46 -11.01 4.95
CA MET A 53 -8.17 -12.29 5.01
C MET A 53 -7.55 -13.36 4.11
N GLU A 54 -6.98 -12.96 2.96
CA GLU A 54 -6.26 -13.86 2.07
C GLU A 54 -4.90 -14.22 2.66
N LEU A 55 -4.13 -13.22 3.09
CA LEU A 55 -2.78 -13.41 3.62
C LEU A 55 -2.77 -14.31 4.85
N ARG A 56 -3.75 -14.20 5.74
CA ARG A 56 -3.85 -15.06 6.94
C ARG A 56 -3.91 -16.56 6.64
N LYS A 57 -4.26 -16.96 5.42
CA LYS A 57 -4.21 -18.36 4.99
C LYS A 57 -2.78 -18.85 4.71
N GLU A 58 -1.86 -17.91 4.49
CA GLU A 58 -0.46 -18.12 4.13
C GLU A 58 0.50 -17.85 5.31
N LEU A 59 0.11 -16.98 6.25
CA LEU A 59 0.98 -16.55 7.36
C LEU A 59 1.24 -17.64 8.41
N GLY A 60 2.49 -17.72 8.84
CA GLY A 60 2.91 -18.48 10.00
C GLY A 60 2.52 -17.80 11.32
N PRO A 61 2.55 -18.54 12.46
CA PRO A 61 2.12 -18.03 13.76
C PRO A 61 3.00 -16.91 14.34
N LYS A 62 4.18 -16.68 13.76
CA LYS A 62 5.13 -15.63 14.18
C LYS A 62 5.13 -14.44 13.23
N ASP A 63 4.48 -14.54 12.08
CA ASP A 63 4.52 -13.46 11.08
C ASP A 63 3.73 -12.25 11.58
N ARG A 64 4.28 -11.07 11.30
CA ARG A 64 3.71 -9.81 11.69
C ARG A 64 2.94 -9.23 10.51
N LEU A 65 1.73 -8.73 10.79
CA LEU A 65 0.98 -7.92 9.85
C LEU A 65 0.95 -6.46 10.34
N THR A 66 1.64 -5.60 9.60
CA THR A 66 1.74 -4.17 9.87
C THR A 66 0.85 -3.41 8.89
N TRP A 67 -0.07 -2.59 9.39
CA TRP A 67 -0.95 -1.78 8.55
C TRP A 67 -0.68 -0.29 8.75
N LEU A 68 -0.17 0.36 7.71
CA LEU A 68 0.16 1.78 7.69
C LEU A 68 -0.96 2.54 6.98
N VAL A 69 -1.47 3.61 7.58
CA VAL A 69 -2.56 4.42 7.02
C VAL A 69 -2.15 5.89 6.94
N PHE A 70 -2.25 6.48 5.75
CA PHE A 70 -1.97 7.91 5.58
C PHE A 70 -3.08 8.75 6.20
N ARG A 71 -2.79 9.42 7.32
CA ARG A 71 -3.78 10.14 8.14
C ARG A 71 -4.40 11.37 7.46
N PRO A 72 -3.64 12.27 6.81
CA PRO A 72 -4.17 13.58 6.41
C PRO A 72 -5.39 13.51 5.49
N GLY A 73 -5.41 12.58 4.53
CA GLY A 73 -6.54 12.45 3.60
C GLY A 73 -7.85 12.02 4.29
N TYR A 74 -7.79 11.24 5.36
CA TYR A 74 -9.00 10.85 6.12
C TYR A 74 -9.44 11.95 7.09
N ASP A 75 -8.52 12.78 7.57
CA ASP A 75 -8.84 13.96 8.41
C ASP A 75 -9.65 14.99 7.59
N THR A 76 -9.11 15.41 6.44
CA THR A 76 -9.75 16.39 5.56
C THR A 76 -11.06 15.88 4.99
N ARG A 77 -11.09 14.62 4.53
CA ARG A 77 -12.31 13.99 4.00
C ARG A 77 -13.35 13.79 5.10
N GLY A 78 -12.94 13.46 6.32
CA GLY A 78 -13.81 13.35 7.48
C GLY A 78 -14.45 14.69 7.87
N ALA A 79 -13.68 15.78 7.80
CA ALA A 79 -14.19 17.12 8.01
C ALA A 79 -15.25 17.52 6.96
N GLU A 80 -15.03 17.18 5.69
CA GLU A 80 -15.99 17.43 4.60
C GLU A 80 -17.29 16.63 4.79
N ASP A 81 -17.15 15.34 5.06
CA ASP A 81 -18.28 14.42 5.20
C ASP A 81 -18.92 14.47 6.61
N LYS A 82 -18.38 15.29 7.52
CA LYS A 82 -18.77 15.42 8.95
C LYS A 82 -18.79 14.07 9.67
N GLN A 83 -17.77 13.26 9.42
CA GLN A 83 -17.63 11.90 9.91
C GLN A 83 -16.28 11.70 10.59
N ASP A 84 -16.29 10.99 11.71
CA ASP A 84 -15.07 10.49 12.33
C ASP A 84 -14.63 9.21 11.60
N TYR A 85 -13.72 9.35 10.64
CA TYR A 85 -13.17 8.21 9.91
C TYR A 85 -12.11 7.45 10.69
N PHE A 86 -11.41 8.08 11.64
CA PHE A 86 -10.42 7.37 12.44
C PHE A 86 -11.07 6.29 13.28
N ARG A 87 -12.16 6.63 13.98
CA ARG A 87 -12.96 5.63 14.71
C ARG A 87 -13.43 4.49 13.81
N ILE A 88 -13.93 4.79 12.61
CA ILE A 88 -14.40 3.75 11.68
C ILE A 88 -13.25 2.85 11.20
N ILE A 89 -12.10 3.45 10.84
CA ILE A 89 -10.91 2.72 10.39
C ILE A 89 -10.40 1.80 11.49
N GLU A 90 -10.32 2.28 12.73
CA GLU A 90 -9.92 1.49 13.90
C GLU A 90 -10.89 0.35 14.17
N GLU A 91 -12.21 0.61 14.19
CA GLU A 91 -13.24 -0.42 14.38
C GLU A 91 -13.17 -1.51 13.30
N ARG A 92 -12.92 -1.13 12.04
CA ARG A 92 -12.74 -2.08 10.92
C ARG A 92 -11.44 -2.86 11.06
N GLY A 93 -10.34 -2.21 11.44
CA GLY A 93 -9.06 -2.83 11.71
C GLY A 93 -9.17 -3.90 12.80
N VAL A 94 -9.80 -3.58 13.94
CA VAL A 94 -9.98 -4.51 15.06
C VAL A 94 -10.74 -5.76 14.66
N LYS A 95 -11.78 -5.64 13.81
CA LYS A 95 -12.49 -6.81 13.25
C LYS A 95 -11.59 -7.73 12.44
N HIS A 96 -10.51 -7.18 11.89
CA HIS A 96 -9.48 -7.90 11.15
C HIS A 96 -8.22 -8.11 12.01
N GLY A 97 -8.28 -7.94 13.33
CA GLY A 97 -7.14 -8.11 14.24
C GLY A 97 -5.95 -7.20 13.93
N LEU A 98 -6.21 -5.98 13.44
CA LEU A 98 -5.21 -4.98 13.12
C LEU A 98 -5.47 -3.69 13.90
N VAL A 99 -4.39 -2.98 14.19
CA VAL A 99 -4.41 -1.61 14.68
C VAL A 99 -3.69 -0.75 13.65
N PRO A 100 -4.33 0.29 13.09
CA PRO A 100 -3.69 1.15 12.10
C PRO A 100 -2.52 1.91 12.75
N ILE A 101 -1.39 1.95 12.05
CA ILE A 101 -0.27 2.85 12.35
C ILE A 101 -0.38 4.03 11.41
N TYR A 102 -0.76 5.17 11.95
CA TYR A 102 -0.93 6.38 11.16
C TYR A 102 0.40 7.07 10.86
N PHE A 103 0.52 7.61 9.64
CA PHE A 103 1.62 8.47 9.23
C PHE A 103 1.10 9.68 8.45
N ASP A 104 1.84 10.79 8.50
CA ASP A 104 1.41 12.09 7.98
C ASP A 104 2.15 12.54 6.71
N ASP A 105 3.31 11.95 6.43
CA ASP A 105 4.14 12.33 5.29
C ASP A 105 5.07 11.19 4.85
N LYS A 106 5.79 11.41 3.72
CA LYS A 106 6.72 10.42 3.17
C LYS A 106 7.90 10.09 4.09
N ASN A 107 8.38 11.04 4.90
CA ASN A 107 9.52 10.81 5.79
C ASN A 107 9.14 9.91 6.98
N GLN A 108 7.94 10.10 7.52
CA GLN A 108 7.37 9.19 8.51
C GLN A 108 7.19 7.79 7.91
N LEU A 109 6.68 7.69 6.68
CA LEU A 109 6.59 6.39 5.97
C LEU A 109 7.96 5.72 5.85
N PHE A 110 8.99 6.44 5.38
CA PHE A 110 10.35 5.87 5.27
C PHE A 110 10.88 5.40 6.62
N THR A 111 10.63 6.15 7.69
CA THR A 111 10.99 5.75 9.06
C THR A 111 10.28 4.46 9.46
N LEU A 112 8.98 4.35 9.18
CA LEU A 112 8.14 3.19 9.47
C LEU A 112 8.46 1.97 8.59
N LEU A 113 9.21 2.12 7.50
CA LEU A 113 9.68 1.02 6.66
C LEU A 113 11.06 0.48 7.04
N ARG A 114 11.84 1.19 7.87
CA ARG A 114 13.18 0.72 8.28
C ARG A 114 13.08 -0.55 9.13
N ARG A 115 13.88 -1.56 8.80
CA ARG A 115 14.01 -2.81 9.56
C ARG A 115 15.47 -3.22 9.72
N ASP A 116 15.84 -3.64 10.91
CA ASP A 116 17.17 -4.17 11.21
C ASP A 116 17.22 -5.71 11.16
N GLY A 117 16.07 -6.39 11.20
CA GLY A 117 15.99 -7.85 11.21
C GLY A 117 15.98 -8.45 12.63
N SER A 118 15.91 -7.62 13.66
CA SER A 118 15.64 -8.05 15.04
C SER A 118 14.22 -8.63 15.17
N PRO A 119 13.93 -9.42 16.22
CA PRO A 119 12.58 -9.87 16.53
C PRO A 119 11.55 -8.72 16.65
N GLU A 120 11.98 -7.53 17.10
CA GLU A 120 11.14 -6.35 17.26
C GLU A 120 10.88 -5.62 15.92
N ARG A 121 11.83 -5.71 14.99
CA ARG A 121 11.79 -5.09 13.65
C ARG A 121 12.22 -6.10 12.56
N PRO A 122 11.43 -7.16 12.37
CA PRO A 122 11.71 -8.20 11.39
C PRO A 122 11.76 -7.64 9.97
N LYS A 123 12.50 -8.29 9.07
CA LYS A 123 12.60 -7.85 7.68
C LYS A 123 11.23 -7.93 6.99
N ILE A 124 11.01 -7.01 6.04
CA ILE A 124 9.78 -6.97 5.23
C ILE A 124 9.86 -8.08 4.19
N SER A 125 8.96 -9.06 4.28
CA SER A 125 8.82 -10.11 3.25
C SER A 125 7.73 -9.80 2.24
N ARG A 126 6.80 -8.90 2.59
CA ARG A 126 5.76 -8.42 1.70
C ARG A 126 5.45 -6.96 1.94
N LEU A 127 5.32 -6.20 0.86
CA LEU A 127 4.86 -4.82 0.89
C LEU A 127 3.77 -4.61 -0.17
N GLU A 128 2.60 -4.16 0.23
CA GLU A 128 1.51 -3.86 -0.71
C GLU A 128 0.99 -2.43 -0.48
N TYR A 129 1.00 -1.59 -1.53
CA TYR A 129 0.47 -0.23 -1.51
C TYR A 129 -0.90 -0.15 -2.20
N TYR A 130 -1.88 0.43 -1.51
CA TYR A 130 -3.22 0.72 -2.00
C TYR A 130 -3.45 2.22 -1.96
N GLY A 131 -3.58 2.85 -3.12
CA GLY A 131 -3.74 4.30 -3.18
C GLY A 131 -3.62 4.83 -4.59
N HIS A 132 -3.60 6.15 -4.68
CA HIS A 132 -3.37 6.83 -5.95
C HIS A 132 -1.90 6.73 -6.36
N SER A 133 -1.68 6.67 -7.67
CA SER A 133 -0.35 6.82 -8.23
C SER A 133 -0.43 7.31 -9.68
N ASN A 134 0.72 7.75 -10.16
CA ASN A 134 1.01 7.80 -11.59
C ASN A 134 2.28 6.98 -11.84
N LYS A 135 2.85 7.09 -13.03
CA LYS A 135 4.08 6.38 -13.37
C LYS A 135 5.30 6.71 -12.50
N LYS A 136 5.35 7.86 -11.82
CA LYS A 136 6.51 8.32 -11.03
C LYS A 136 6.26 8.45 -9.53
N CYS A 137 5.01 8.36 -9.09
CA CYS A 137 4.65 8.74 -7.73
C CYS A 137 3.67 7.76 -7.11
N TRP A 138 3.92 7.33 -5.88
CA TRP A 138 2.84 7.02 -4.94
C TRP A 138 2.30 8.33 -4.36
N MET A 139 1.05 8.63 -4.67
CA MET A 139 0.36 9.83 -4.21
C MET A 139 -0.39 9.48 -2.93
N LEU A 140 0.28 9.67 -1.78
CA LEU A 140 -0.28 9.37 -0.46
C LEU A 140 -1.51 10.25 -0.20
N ASP A 141 -1.40 11.52 -0.60
CA ASP A 141 -2.52 12.44 -0.79
C ASP A 141 -2.93 12.49 -2.27
N TYR A 142 -4.18 12.86 -2.58
CA TYR A 142 -4.64 13.12 -3.95
C TYR A 142 -5.90 13.99 -3.94
N SER A 143 -5.94 15.08 -4.71
CA SER A 143 -7.12 15.95 -4.82
C SER A 143 -7.66 16.48 -3.48
N ASN A 144 -6.81 16.63 -2.44
CA ASN A 144 -7.19 17.33 -1.21
C ASN A 144 -6.84 18.82 -1.24
N ARG A 145 -5.70 19.19 -1.84
CA ARG A 145 -5.30 20.59 -2.03
C ARG A 145 -5.15 21.00 -3.49
N ILE A 146 -4.62 20.11 -4.32
CA ILE A 146 -4.38 20.35 -5.74
C ILE A 146 -5.24 19.38 -6.54
N ASP A 147 -6.03 19.93 -7.46
CA ASP A 147 -6.93 19.11 -8.27
C ASP A 147 -6.16 18.10 -9.12
N GLY A 148 -6.45 16.80 -8.93
CA GLY A 148 -5.80 15.73 -9.67
C GLY A 148 -4.35 15.45 -9.28
N GLY A 149 -3.89 15.89 -8.11
CA GLY A 149 -2.52 15.66 -7.66
C GLY A 149 -2.31 15.83 -6.16
N ALA A 150 -1.04 15.82 -5.78
CA ALA A 150 -0.54 15.94 -4.42
C ALA A 150 0.62 16.95 -4.39
N ILE A 151 0.90 17.51 -3.22
CA ILE A 151 2.08 18.36 -2.99
C ILE A 151 3.10 17.63 -2.14
N GLU A 152 4.37 17.96 -2.32
CA GLU A 152 5.42 17.59 -1.34
C GLU A 152 5.05 18.12 0.06
N PRO A 153 5.26 17.34 1.15
CA PRO A 153 5.89 16.00 1.23
C PRO A 153 4.89 14.82 1.21
N LEU A 154 3.70 14.98 0.61
CA LEU A 154 2.59 14.02 0.64
C LEU A 154 2.60 13.04 -0.56
N VAL A 155 3.76 12.86 -1.17
CA VAL A 155 3.98 12.02 -2.34
C VAL A 155 5.34 11.32 -2.20
N VAL A 156 5.43 10.04 -2.58
CA VAL A 156 6.72 9.35 -2.74
C VAL A 156 7.05 9.38 -4.23
N HIS A 157 7.97 10.25 -4.64
CA HIS A 157 8.50 10.28 -6.00
C HIS A 157 9.56 9.17 -6.18
N VAL A 158 9.80 8.72 -7.41
CA VAL A 158 10.85 7.73 -7.73
C VAL A 158 12.25 8.13 -7.26
N ASP A 159 12.52 9.43 -7.14
CA ASP A 159 13.81 9.94 -6.66
C ASP A 159 13.90 9.90 -5.12
N ASP A 160 12.78 9.72 -4.41
CA ASP A 160 12.79 9.53 -2.95
C ASP A 160 13.13 8.09 -2.55
N LEU A 161 13.14 7.15 -3.50
CA LEU A 161 13.31 5.72 -3.22
C LEU A 161 14.66 5.40 -2.58
N ASP A 162 15.67 6.26 -2.75
CA ASP A 162 16.98 6.13 -2.08
C ASP A 162 16.87 6.20 -0.54
N ASN A 163 15.75 6.73 -0.02
CA ASN A 163 15.46 6.77 1.41
C ASN A 163 14.88 5.45 1.96
N ILE A 164 14.52 4.52 1.08
CA ILE A 164 14.03 3.19 1.45
C ILE A 164 15.20 2.20 1.40
N SER A 165 15.66 1.77 2.57
CA SER A 165 16.76 0.82 2.64
C SER A 165 16.31 -0.57 2.16
N GLY A 166 16.83 -1.03 1.02
CA GLY A 166 16.63 -2.39 0.51
C GLY A 166 17.06 -3.50 1.48
N SER A 167 17.97 -3.17 2.42
CA SER A 167 18.34 -4.06 3.51
C SER A 167 17.18 -4.34 4.47
N SER A 168 16.14 -3.50 4.51
CA SER A 168 14.94 -3.71 5.33
C SER A 168 14.07 -4.86 4.84
N PHE A 169 14.32 -5.36 3.62
CA PHE A 169 13.53 -6.40 2.98
C PHE A 169 14.25 -7.75 2.98
N THR A 170 13.49 -8.84 3.06
CA THR A 170 14.04 -10.18 2.80
C THR A 170 14.48 -10.29 1.33
N PRO A 171 15.43 -11.20 0.99
CA PRO A 171 15.90 -11.36 -0.38
C PRO A 171 14.78 -11.62 -1.41
N ASN A 172 13.74 -12.34 -1.00
CA ASN A 172 12.62 -12.77 -1.84
C ASN A 172 11.34 -11.95 -1.57
N ALA A 173 11.47 -10.73 -1.05
CA ALA A 173 10.32 -9.92 -0.67
C ALA A 173 9.39 -9.66 -1.86
N THR A 174 8.09 -9.90 -1.67
CA THR A 174 7.06 -9.63 -2.67
C THR A 174 6.55 -8.20 -2.50
N CYS A 175 6.77 -7.34 -3.49
CA CYS A 175 6.26 -5.97 -3.45
C CYS A 175 5.18 -5.75 -4.53
N VAL A 176 4.09 -5.08 -4.18
CA VAL A 176 2.99 -4.75 -5.11
C VAL A 176 2.51 -3.33 -4.90
N SER A 177 2.28 -2.60 -5.99
CA SER A 177 1.65 -1.29 -6.01
C SER A 177 0.34 -1.39 -6.78
N TYR A 178 -0.78 -1.29 -6.07
CA TYR A 178 -2.12 -1.31 -6.65
C TYR A 178 -2.63 0.06 -7.10
N GLY A 179 -1.73 1.02 -7.34
CA GLY A 179 -2.07 2.31 -7.91
C GLY A 179 -1.94 2.33 -9.44
N CYS A 180 -2.74 3.20 -10.07
CA CYS A 180 -2.70 3.44 -11.51
C CYS A 180 -1.29 3.75 -12.04
N HIS A 181 -0.92 3.19 -13.19
CA HIS A 181 0.29 3.49 -13.96
C HIS A 181 1.62 3.22 -13.24
N SER A 182 1.63 2.66 -12.03
CA SER A 182 2.85 2.42 -11.25
C SER A 182 3.83 1.46 -11.92
N GLY A 183 3.36 0.54 -12.78
CA GLY A 183 4.20 -0.36 -13.56
C GLY A 183 4.91 0.29 -14.74
N GLU A 184 4.56 1.52 -15.10
CA GLU A 184 5.11 2.19 -16.29
C GLU A 184 6.51 2.80 -16.04
N GLU A 185 6.85 3.13 -14.79
CA GLU A 185 8.18 3.65 -14.41
C GLU A 185 8.53 3.42 -12.92
N PHE A 186 7.58 3.57 -11.99
CA PHE A 186 7.82 3.47 -10.55
C PHE A 186 8.34 2.10 -10.13
N SER A 187 7.72 1.01 -10.60
CA SER A 187 8.16 -0.36 -10.33
C SER A 187 9.61 -0.62 -10.77
N GLN A 188 10.00 -0.11 -11.95
CA GLN A 188 11.36 -0.26 -12.47
C GLN A 188 12.36 0.50 -11.60
N ARG A 189 12.04 1.75 -11.23
CA ARG A 189 12.85 2.56 -10.32
C ARG A 189 12.96 1.94 -8.94
N TRP A 190 11.88 1.40 -8.40
CA TRP A 190 11.88 0.62 -7.16
C TRP A 190 12.84 -0.56 -7.24
N ARG A 191 12.80 -1.36 -8.31
CA ARG A 191 13.72 -2.47 -8.48
C ARG A 191 15.18 -2.02 -8.53
N MET A 192 15.48 -0.94 -9.25
CA MET A 192 16.85 -0.43 -9.39
C MET A 192 17.42 0.13 -8.08
N THR A 193 16.58 0.81 -7.30
CA THR A 193 17.02 1.50 -6.08
C THR A 193 16.89 0.64 -4.82
N VAL A 194 15.72 0.03 -4.59
CA VAL A 194 15.44 -0.80 -3.41
C VAL A 194 15.98 -2.22 -3.58
N GLY A 195 16.20 -2.68 -4.81
CA GLY A 195 16.76 -4.00 -5.10
C GLY A 195 15.77 -5.16 -4.97
N ARG A 196 14.47 -4.88 -4.84
CA ARG A 196 13.38 -5.88 -4.79
C ARG A 196 12.41 -5.63 -5.95
N PRO A 197 11.95 -6.66 -6.70
CA PRO A 197 10.95 -6.44 -7.74
C PRO A 197 9.62 -5.94 -7.15
N MET A 198 8.96 -5.00 -7.83
CA MET A 198 7.63 -4.53 -7.46
C MET A 198 6.67 -4.69 -8.63
N VAL A 199 5.59 -5.44 -8.41
CA VAL A 199 4.50 -5.50 -9.39
C VAL A 199 3.72 -4.19 -9.36
N GLY A 200 3.48 -3.59 -10.52
CA GLY A 200 2.68 -2.38 -10.68
C GLY A 200 1.79 -2.44 -11.92
N ALA A 201 0.79 -1.56 -11.97
CA ALA A 201 -0.16 -1.52 -13.09
C ALA A 201 0.38 -0.70 -14.27
N VAL A 202 0.30 -1.24 -15.48
CA VAL A 202 0.26 -0.46 -16.72
C VAL A 202 -1.19 -0.10 -16.97
N GLY A 203 -1.51 1.19 -17.06
CA GLY A 203 -2.90 1.66 -17.13
C GLY A 203 -3.56 1.87 -15.77
N LYS A 204 -4.89 1.96 -15.77
CA LYS A 204 -5.70 2.32 -14.60
C LYS A 204 -6.08 1.11 -13.76
N THR A 205 -6.14 1.30 -12.45
CA THR A 205 -6.72 0.37 -11.48
C THR A 205 -8.13 0.77 -11.10
N ASP A 206 -8.98 -0.20 -10.82
CA ASP A 206 -10.38 -0.05 -10.44
C ASP A 206 -10.65 -0.69 -9.08
N TYR A 207 -11.20 0.12 -8.18
CA TYR A 207 -11.56 -0.23 -6.81
C TYR A 207 -13.09 -0.38 -6.63
N SER A 208 -13.90 -0.13 -7.67
CA SER A 208 -15.35 0.04 -7.52
C SER A 208 -16.12 -1.24 -7.18
N ALA A 209 -15.50 -2.41 -7.38
CA ALA A 209 -16.11 -3.71 -7.10
C ALA A 209 -16.12 -4.06 -5.60
N GLY A 210 -15.37 -3.32 -4.77
CA GLY A 210 -15.06 -3.71 -3.40
C GLY A 210 -14.07 -4.86 -3.34
N GLY A 211 -13.26 -4.91 -2.28
CA GLY A 211 -12.20 -5.91 -2.12
C GLY A 211 -10.93 -5.55 -2.90
N MET A 212 -10.27 -6.55 -3.50
CA MET A 212 -8.98 -6.36 -4.18
C MET A 212 -9.15 -5.56 -5.49
N PRO A 213 -8.29 -4.56 -5.74
CA PRO A 213 -8.36 -3.76 -6.96
C PRO A 213 -7.97 -4.59 -8.18
N LYS A 214 -8.64 -4.30 -9.30
CA LYS A 214 -8.39 -4.91 -10.61
C LYS A 214 -7.88 -3.86 -11.61
N LEU A 215 -7.46 -4.29 -12.79
CA LEU A 215 -7.23 -3.35 -13.89
C LEU A 215 -8.58 -2.88 -14.43
N SER A 216 -8.70 -1.60 -14.77
CA SER A 216 -9.93 -1.05 -15.34
C SER A 216 -10.24 -1.70 -16.70
N GLU A 217 -11.48 -2.15 -16.88
CA GLU A 217 -11.94 -2.81 -18.10
C GLU A 217 -11.89 -1.87 -19.32
N GLY A 218 -11.63 -2.43 -20.51
CA GLY A 218 -11.66 -1.68 -21.78
C GLY A 218 -10.36 -0.96 -22.17
N LYS A 219 -9.28 -1.09 -21.40
CA LYS A 219 -7.92 -0.67 -21.78
C LYS A 219 -6.98 -1.87 -21.63
N ALA A 220 -6.03 -2.04 -22.54
CA ALA A 220 -5.05 -3.12 -22.54
C ALA A 220 -4.01 -2.96 -21.39
N GLY A 221 -4.48 -2.97 -20.15
CA GLY A 221 -3.63 -2.90 -18.96
C GLY A 221 -3.01 -4.24 -18.60
N SER A 222 -1.93 -4.21 -17.84
CA SER A 222 -1.25 -5.40 -17.33
C SER A 222 -0.58 -5.12 -15.99
N TRP A 223 -0.27 -6.18 -15.24
CA TRP A 223 0.58 -6.12 -14.05
C TRP A 223 2.00 -6.51 -14.45
N VAL A 224 2.98 -5.62 -14.19
CA VAL A 224 4.39 -5.78 -14.62
C VAL A 224 5.36 -5.45 -13.50
N TYR A 225 6.60 -5.91 -13.62
CA TYR A 225 7.71 -5.61 -12.71
C TYR A 225 8.53 -4.39 -13.12
#